data_AF-A0AAN6WBP0-F1
#
_entry.id   AF-A0AAN6WBP0-F1
#
_cell.length_a   1.000
_cell.length_b   1.000
_cell.length_c   1.000
_cell.angle_alpha   90.00
_cell.angle_beta   90.00
_cell.angle_gamma   90.00
#
_symmetry.space_group_name_H-M   'P 1'
#
loop_
_entity.id
_entity.type
_entity.pdbx_description
1 polymer ?
#
loop_
_entity_poly.entity_id
_entity_poly.type
_entity_poly.pdbx_seq_one_letter_code
_entity_poly.pdbx_strand_id
1 'polypeptide(L)'
;MSDTNKTTDVAAPVDTPVVAPEPVTATAPATESAAKTESPLTATTIASATEPTTAATTTTAAPTDIATSGEAKPETPTQTETAQEKEASPLTQLWEAAKAHGHPEIWGVPLADPANHIPSQIVFQKYLNANDGDLDKAKDQLIKTLDWRKKSDPLELVRRMYSKSKFGGLGFVTTYVIDGKEVDEPEEREIFTWNIYGGVKSIDETFGDLEGFINWRVALMELALQELNICGAIKPITAEYDPYKLFQVHDYKSISFLRSPPHVKSASAETIKVFAQNYPELLKEKFFVNVPAIMGFVYGFMKLFVAPKTIKKFHPMSNGANLAKEFAESRIKGLGEKLPVEYGGKGGELKAVGKEPFLTSE
;
A
#
# COMPACT_ATOMS: atom_id res chain seq x y z
N MET A 1 -59.48 -7.13 46.98
CA MET A 1 -60.76 -7.82 47.25
C MET A 1 -61.14 -8.62 46.02
N SER A 2 -61.12 -9.95 46.00
CA SER A 2 -60.37 -10.88 46.86
C SER A 2 -60.40 -12.28 46.22
N ASP A 3 -59.28 -13.00 46.34
CA ASP A 3 -59.13 -14.44 46.68
C ASP A 3 -60.16 -15.46 46.09
N THR A 4 -59.77 -16.65 45.63
CA THR A 4 -58.75 -17.54 46.23
C THR A 4 -58.36 -18.69 45.28
N ASN A 5 -57.17 -19.29 45.51
CA ASN A 5 -56.80 -20.70 45.24
C ASN A 5 -56.60 -21.14 43.76
N LYS A 6 -55.73 -22.13 43.46
CA LYS A 6 -54.95 -23.03 44.35
C LYS A 6 -53.58 -23.41 43.74
N THR A 7 -52.58 -23.66 44.59
CA THR A 7 -51.21 -24.13 44.26
C THR A 7 -50.89 -25.41 45.07
N THR A 8 -49.78 -26.08 44.72
CA THR A 8 -49.10 -27.29 45.29
C THR A 8 -49.39 -28.63 44.58
N ASP A 9 -48.42 -29.55 44.38
CA ASP A 9 -46.97 -29.52 44.73
C ASP A 9 -46.03 -30.31 43.78
N VAL A 10 -44.72 -30.24 44.09
CA VAL A 10 -43.52 -30.76 43.40
C VAL A 10 -43.35 -32.30 43.44
N ALA A 11 -42.76 -32.88 42.38
CA ALA A 11 -41.95 -34.11 42.48
C ALA A 11 -40.93 -34.29 41.31
N ALA A 12 -39.65 -34.45 41.66
CA ALA A 12 -38.52 -34.96 40.85
C ALA A 12 -37.34 -35.26 41.83
N PRO A 13 -36.21 -35.92 41.44
CA PRO A 13 -35.87 -36.62 40.19
C PRO A 13 -35.42 -38.09 40.39
N VAL A 14 -35.16 -38.85 39.32
CA VAL A 14 -34.22 -40.02 39.35
C VAL A 14 -33.44 -40.15 38.02
N ASP A 15 -32.14 -39.84 38.11
CA ASP A 15 -30.95 -40.37 37.41
C ASP A 15 -30.86 -40.67 35.88
N THR A 16 -29.63 -41.01 35.50
CA THR A 16 -28.97 -41.05 34.19
C THR A 16 -28.68 -42.54 33.78
N PRO A 17 -28.11 -42.92 32.60
CA PRO A 17 -26.89 -42.36 31.99
C PRO A 17 -26.90 -42.12 30.46
N VAL A 18 -25.84 -41.42 30.02
CA VAL A 18 -25.45 -41.16 28.63
C VAL A 18 -24.92 -42.43 27.93
N VAL A 19 -25.17 -42.56 26.62
CA VAL A 19 -24.43 -43.48 25.73
C VAL A 19 -23.80 -42.66 24.60
N ALA A 20 -22.50 -42.84 24.38
CA ALA A 20 -21.76 -42.23 23.29
C ALA A 20 -21.55 -43.22 22.13
N PRO A 21 -21.49 -42.76 20.86
CA PRO A 21 -21.03 -43.57 19.74
C PRO A 21 -19.49 -43.53 19.64
N GLU A 22 -18.85 -44.70 19.66
CA GLU A 22 -17.41 -44.88 19.40
C GLU A 22 -17.08 -44.98 17.89
N PRO A 23 -15.80 -44.87 17.48
CA PRO A 23 -15.44 -44.53 16.10
C PRO A 23 -15.41 -45.72 15.13
N VAL A 24 -15.88 -45.48 13.90
CA VAL A 24 -15.65 -46.39 12.77
C VAL A 24 -14.26 -46.19 12.15
N THR A 25 -13.45 -47.25 12.20
CA THR A 25 -12.11 -47.28 11.59
C THR A 25 -12.13 -48.14 10.33
N ALA A 26 -11.71 -47.59 9.20
CA ALA A 26 -11.46 -48.33 7.95
C ALA A 26 -10.25 -47.70 7.23
N THR A 27 -9.05 -48.26 7.40
CA THR A 27 -8.47 -49.32 6.56
C THR A 27 -7.97 -48.79 5.21
N ALA A 28 -6.64 -48.67 5.09
CA ALA A 28 -5.95 -48.38 3.84
C ALA A 28 -5.53 -49.67 3.11
N PRO A 29 -5.47 -49.65 1.76
CA PRO A 29 -4.63 -50.56 0.98
C PRO A 29 -3.17 -50.09 0.92
N ALA A 30 -2.24 -51.00 0.62
CA ALA A 30 -0.79 -50.77 0.68
C ALA A 30 -0.14 -50.35 -0.66
N THR A 31 1.16 -50.06 -0.59
CA THR A 31 2.04 -49.59 -1.67
C THR A 31 2.57 -50.68 -2.60
N GLU A 32 2.59 -50.41 -3.93
CA GLU A 32 3.48 -51.04 -4.92
C GLU A 32 3.45 -50.18 -6.22
N SER A 33 4.50 -49.94 -7.01
CA SER A 33 5.96 -49.89 -6.78
C SER A 33 6.58 -48.79 -7.67
N ALA A 34 7.89 -48.59 -7.61
CA ALA A 34 8.59 -47.49 -8.27
C ALA A 34 8.78 -47.67 -9.80
N ALA A 35 8.67 -46.55 -10.53
CA ALA A 35 9.39 -46.32 -11.78
C ALA A 35 10.32 -45.11 -11.62
N LYS A 36 11.57 -45.25 -12.05
CA LYS A 36 12.56 -44.16 -12.13
C LYS A 36 12.53 -43.50 -13.53
N THR A 37 13.46 -42.57 -13.74
CA THR A 37 13.74 -41.84 -14.99
C THR A 37 12.64 -40.85 -15.41
N GLU A 38 12.94 -39.68 -15.96
CA GLU A 38 14.25 -39.13 -16.36
C GLU A 38 14.30 -37.60 -16.18
N SER A 39 15.50 -37.05 -15.98
CA SER A 39 15.74 -35.61 -16.16
C SER A 39 16.62 -35.42 -17.38
N PRO A 40 16.25 -34.51 -18.28
CA PRO A 40 17.25 -33.52 -18.67
C PRO A 40 16.71 -32.08 -18.78
N LEU A 41 17.56 -31.17 -18.30
CA LEU A 41 17.89 -29.86 -18.89
C LEU A 41 16.90 -29.20 -19.86
N THR A 42 16.50 -27.96 -19.54
CA THR A 42 17.10 -26.81 -20.24
C THR A 42 16.94 -25.52 -19.43
N ALA A 43 17.85 -24.57 -19.62
CA ALA A 43 17.80 -23.25 -19.01
C ALA A 43 17.43 -22.20 -20.06
N THR A 44 16.56 -21.26 -19.70
CA THR A 44 16.35 -20.02 -20.44
C THR A 44 16.74 -18.84 -19.56
N THR A 45 18.03 -18.59 -19.46
CA THR A 45 18.58 -17.36 -18.87
C THR A 45 18.26 -16.18 -19.79
N ILE A 46 17.34 -15.30 -19.39
CA ILE A 46 17.25 -13.97 -20.00
C ILE A 46 18.42 -13.16 -19.45
N ALA A 47 19.37 -12.81 -20.32
CA ALA A 47 20.52 -12.02 -19.95
C ALA A 47 20.16 -10.52 -19.91
N SER A 48 20.69 -9.81 -18.92
CA SER A 48 21.02 -8.40 -19.08
C SER A 48 22.41 -8.17 -18.51
N ALA A 49 23.32 -7.73 -19.38
CA ALA A 49 24.47 -6.93 -18.97
C ALA A 49 23.97 -5.47 -18.72
N THR A 50 24.75 -4.52 -18.21
CA THR A 50 26.18 -4.50 -17.85
C THR A 50 26.37 -3.46 -16.75
N GLU A 51 27.20 -3.72 -15.74
CA GLU A 51 27.81 -2.65 -14.92
C GLU A 51 29.30 -2.96 -14.68
N PRO A 52 30.21 -2.00 -14.90
CA PRO A 52 31.63 -2.18 -14.62
C PRO A 52 31.96 -1.89 -13.16
N THR A 53 32.94 -2.64 -12.62
CA THR A 53 33.51 -2.41 -11.29
C THR A 53 34.15 -1.03 -11.16
N THR A 54 34.00 -0.38 -10.01
CA THR A 54 35.02 0.52 -9.47
C THR A 54 35.18 0.25 -7.98
N ALA A 55 36.42 0.15 -7.51
CA ALA A 55 36.74 -0.32 -6.16
C ALA A 55 36.78 0.84 -5.15
N ALA A 56 36.50 0.52 -3.87
CA ALA A 56 36.77 1.42 -2.77
C ALA A 56 38.27 1.42 -2.42
N THR A 57 38.81 2.59 -2.06
CA THR A 57 40.11 2.70 -1.36
C THR A 57 40.03 3.84 -0.35
N THR A 58 40.09 3.49 0.93
CA THR A 58 40.29 4.43 2.04
C THR A 58 41.79 4.66 2.27
N THR A 59 42.21 5.88 2.61
CA THR A 59 43.36 6.12 3.52
C THR A 59 43.30 7.50 4.18
N THR A 60 43.46 7.47 5.49
CA THR A 60 43.62 8.54 6.49
C THR A 60 44.71 9.58 6.22
N ALA A 61 44.47 10.86 6.58
CA ALA A 61 45.49 11.76 7.17
C ALA A 61 44.87 13.02 7.83
N ALA A 62 45.41 13.42 8.99
CA ALA A 62 45.21 14.68 9.72
C ALA A 62 46.35 14.81 10.78
N PRO A 63 46.62 15.97 11.43
CA PRO A 63 45.98 17.30 11.35
C PRO A 63 46.87 18.25 10.49
N THR A 64 47.11 19.56 10.68
CA THR A 64 46.86 20.59 11.74
C THR A 64 46.79 22.00 11.07
N ASP A 65 46.97 23.22 11.64
CA ASP A 65 47.56 23.71 12.91
C ASP A 65 46.92 25.03 13.43
N ILE A 66 47.59 25.70 14.37
CA ILE A 66 47.15 26.74 15.31
C ILE A 66 47.24 28.21 14.81
N ALA A 67 46.18 28.99 15.11
CA ALA A 67 46.07 30.46 15.44
C ALA A 67 46.79 31.54 14.56
N THR A 68 46.19 32.73 14.34
CA THR A 68 46.03 33.80 15.37
C THR A 68 45.04 34.90 14.93
N SER A 69 44.55 35.70 15.89
CA SER A 69 43.52 36.76 15.76
C SER A 69 43.94 38.00 14.96
N GLY A 70 42.94 38.74 14.44
CA GLY A 70 43.03 40.10 13.90
C GLY A 70 41.64 40.76 13.92
N GLU A 71 41.54 42.06 14.27
CA GLU A 71 40.30 42.62 14.86
C GLU A 71 39.71 43.86 14.14
N ALA A 72 38.39 43.76 13.87
CA ALA A 72 37.37 44.82 13.77
C ALA A 72 37.27 45.81 12.57
N LYS A 73 35.98 46.15 12.35
CA LYS A 73 35.37 47.32 11.69
C LYS A 73 35.16 47.29 10.16
N PRO A 74 34.12 48.00 9.66
CA PRO A 74 33.13 47.31 8.83
C PRO A 74 32.81 48.02 7.50
N GLU A 75 32.84 47.28 6.41
CA GLU A 75 32.36 47.77 5.11
C GLU A 75 30.90 47.40 4.87
N THR A 76 30.12 48.40 4.46
CA THR A 76 28.70 48.25 4.12
C THR A 76 28.56 47.30 2.92
N PRO A 77 27.70 46.25 2.98
CA PRO A 77 27.43 45.42 1.82
C PRO A 77 26.56 46.19 0.82
N THR A 78 27.19 46.92 -0.10
CA THR A 78 26.52 47.50 -1.27
C THR A 78 25.87 46.37 -2.07
N GLN A 79 24.56 46.48 -2.30
CA GLN A 79 23.80 45.53 -3.11
C GLN A 79 24.45 45.40 -4.49
N THR A 80 24.93 44.20 -4.80
CA THR A 80 25.26 43.79 -6.16
C THR A 80 24.29 42.68 -6.54
N GLU A 81 23.06 43.05 -6.89
CA GLU A 81 22.14 42.16 -7.58
C GLU A 81 22.70 41.89 -8.99
N THR A 82 23.62 40.94 -9.07
CA THR A 82 23.91 40.27 -10.34
C THR A 82 22.62 39.57 -10.77
N ALA A 83 22.01 40.07 -11.84
CA ALA A 83 20.84 39.47 -12.47
C ALA A 83 21.24 38.15 -13.16
N GLN A 84 21.54 37.15 -12.34
CA GLN A 84 21.73 35.78 -12.77
C GLN A 84 20.36 35.26 -13.23
N GLU A 85 20.26 34.87 -14.50
CA GLU A 85 19.03 34.38 -15.12
C GLU A 85 18.54 33.16 -14.33
N LYS A 86 17.48 33.36 -13.55
CA LYS A 86 17.14 32.49 -12.42
C LYS A 86 16.37 31.28 -12.92
N GLU A 87 17.11 30.22 -13.27
CA GLU A 87 16.56 28.96 -13.75
C GLU A 87 15.33 28.54 -12.93
N ALA A 88 14.23 28.26 -13.64
CA ALA A 88 12.95 27.96 -13.00
C ALA A 88 13.09 26.72 -12.10
N SER A 89 12.51 26.77 -10.90
CA SER A 89 12.64 25.66 -9.94
C SER A 89 12.16 24.33 -10.54
N PRO A 90 12.69 23.17 -10.09
CA PRO A 90 12.24 21.87 -10.59
C PRO A 90 10.71 21.70 -10.56
N LEU A 91 10.04 22.19 -9.52
CA LEU A 91 8.57 22.13 -9.42
C LEU A 91 7.89 23.06 -10.42
N THR A 92 8.45 24.25 -10.69
CA THR A 92 7.98 25.16 -11.74
C THR A 92 8.12 24.54 -13.13
N GLN A 93 9.21 23.81 -13.40
CA GLN A 93 9.42 23.13 -14.68
C GLN A 93 8.47 21.92 -14.85
N LEU A 94 8.18 21.18 -13.79
CA LEU A 94 7.16 20.12 -13.78
C LEU A 94 5.75 20.69 -13.97
N TRP A 95 5.44 21.84 -13.36
CA TRP A 95 4.17 22.55 -13.57
C TRP A 95 3.97 22.99 -15.01
N GLU A 96 4.92 23.70 -15.62
CA GLU A 96 4.80 24.15 -17.01
C GLU A 96 4.71 22.97 -17.99
N ALA A 97 5.35 21.83 -17.69
CA ALA A 97 5.18 20.59 -18.45
C ALA A 97 3.74 20.01 -18.34
N ALA A 98 3.18 19.93 -17.13
CA ALA A 98 1.81 19.45 -16.91
C ALA A 98 0.76 20.37 -17.54
N LYS A 99 0.94 21.69 -17.38
CA LYS A 99 0.15 22.76 -17.99
C LYS A 99 0.17 22.71 -19.52
N ALA A 100 1.34 22.43 -20.13
CA ALA A 100 1.46 22.25 -21.58
C ALA A 100 0.80 20.96 -22.08
N HIS A 101 0.76 19.89 -21.27
CA HIS A 101 -0.01 18.67 -21.58
C HIS A 101 -1.54 18.87 -21.47
N GLY A 102 -1.98 19.75 -20.56
CA GLY A 102 -3.38 20.20 -20.48
C GLY A 102 -4.38 19.18 -19.90
N HIS A 103 -3.91 18.17 -19.17
CA HIS A 103 -4.78 17.36 -18.30
C HIS A 103 -4.79 17.97 -16.89
N PRO A 104 -5.95 18.21 -16.27
CA PRO A 104 -6.06 19.18 -15.18
C PRO A 104 -5.75 18.65 -13.78
N GLU A 105 -5.61 17.35 -13.55
CA GLU A 105 -5.51 16.79 -12.20
C GLU A 105 -4.53 15.61 -12.05
N ILE A 106 -4.05 15.41 -10.83
CA ILE A 106 -3.43 14.15 -10.39
C ILE A 106 -3.95 13.81 -8.98
N TRP A 107 -4.44 12.57 -8.79
CA TRP A 107 -4.99 12.05 -7.52
C TRP A 107 -6.13 12.89 -6.94
N GLY A 108 -6.90 13.58 -7.79
CA GLY A 108 -7.97 14.49 -7.40
C GLY A 108 -7.52 15.93 -7.13
N VAL A 109 -6.21 16.21 -7.14
CA VAL A 109 -5.63 17.55 -6.97
C VAL A 109 -5.69 18.31 -8.30
N PRO A 110 -6.42 19.43 -8.42
CA PRO A 110 -6.33 20.31 -9.57
C PRO A 110 -4.92 20.89 -9.66
N LEU A 111 -4.25 20.74 -10.80
CA LEU A 111 -2.89 21.24 -10.99
C LEU A 111 -2.89 22.75 -11.22
N ALA A 112 -2.12 23.46 -10.41
CA ALA A 112 -1.94 24.90 -10.47
C ALA A 112 -0.48 25.28 -10.16
N ASP A 113 -0.17 26.57 -10.26
CA ASP A 113 1.19 27.09 -10.05
C ASP A 113 1.71 26.77 -8.63
N PRO A 114 2.80 25.97 -8.51
CA PRO A 114 3.36 25.60 -7.23
C PRO A 114 3.97 26.78 -6.47
N ALA A 115 4.13 27.97 -7.06
CA ALA A 115 4.48 29.17 -6.32
C ALA A 115 3.44 29.53 -5.23
N ASN A 116 2.16 29.18 -5.44
CA ASN A 116 1.06 29.53 -4.54
C ASN A 116 0.14 28.34 -4.17
N HIS A 117 0.33 27.14 -4.75
CA HIS A 117 -0.56 25.99 -4.55
C HIS A 117 0.15 24.77 -3.93
N ILE A 118 0.04 24.64 -2.60
CA ILE A 118 0.69 23.56 -1.81
C ILE A 118 0.32 22.14 -2.28
N PRO A 119 -0.96 21.81 -2.59
CA PRO A 119 -1.30 20.50 -3.13
C PRO A 119 -0.52 20.14 -4.41
N SER A 120 -0.29 21.12 -5.30
CA SER A 120 0.55 20.90 -6.50
C SER A 120 2.04 20.82 -6.18
N GLN A 121 2.55 21.57 -5.19
CA GLN A 121 3.92 21.37 -4.70
C GLN A 121 4.13 19.92 -4.25
N ILE A 122 3.18 19.33 -3.51
CA ILE A 122 3.25 17.94 -3.04
C ILE A 122 3.24 16.95 -4.19
N VAL A 123 2.35 17.13 -5.18
CA VAL A 123 2.32 16.27 -6.38
C VAL A 123 3.67 16.30 -7.08
N PHE A 124 4.18 17.48 -7.45
CA PHE A 124 5.44 17.59 -8.19
C PHE A 124 6.65 17.12 -7.37
N GLN A 125 6.68 17.38 -6.06
CA GLN A 125 7.75 16.89 -5.18
C GLN A 125 7.73 15.36 -5.04
N LYS A 126 6.56 14.69 -5.05
CA LYS A 126 6.49 13.21 -5.07
C LYS A 126 7.07 12.61 -6.36
N TYR A 127 6.85 13.23 -7.52
CA TYR A 127 7.51 12.80 -8.77
C TYR A 127 9.02 13.03 -8.73
N LEU A 128 9.48 14.16 -8.18
CA LEU A 128 10.90 14.46 -8.04
C LEU A 128 11.60 13.50 -7.05
N ASN A 129 10.97 13.22 -5.91
CA ASN A 129 11.43 12.26 -4.90
C ASN A 129 11.52 10.83 -5.45
N ALA A 130 10.54 10.40 -6.24
CA ALA A 130 10.52 9.06 -6.84
C ALA A 130 11.61 8.82 -7.89
N ASN A 131 12.21 9.90 -8.41
CA ASN A 131 13.28 9.86 -9.40
C ASN A 131 14.61 10.38 -8.84
N ASP A 132 14.76 10.39 -7.50
CA ASP A 132 16.00 10.77 -6.80
C ASP A 132 16.53 12.17 -7.14
N GLY A 133 15.63 13.11 -7.45
CA GLY A 133 15.95 14.48 -7.85
C GLY A 133 16.19 14.68 -9.35
N ASP A 134 16.15 13.62 -10.16
CA ASP A 134 16.29 13.69 -11.61
C ASP A 134 15.03 14.31 -12.25
N LEU A 135 15.16 15.56 -12.70
CA LEU A 135 14.07 16.34 -13.26
C LEU A 135 13.56 15.79 -14.60
N ASP A 136 14.42 15.26 -15.46
CA ASP A 136 14.02 14.73 -16.76
C ASP A 136 13.24 13.42 -16.60
N LYS A 137 13.69 12.52 -15.71
CA LYS A 137 12.92 11.32 -15.34
C LYS A 137 11.62 11.65 -14.63
N ALA A 138 11.63 12.61 -13.70
CA ALA A 138 10.41 13.06 -13.01
C ALA A 138 9.37 13.64 -13.99
N LYS A 139 9.83 14.39 -15.00
CA LYS A 139 9.01 14.97 -16.07
C LYS A 139 8.48 13.92 -17.03
N ASP A 140 9.31 12.97 -17.46
CA ASP A 140 8.89 11.82 -18.28
C ASP A 140 7.83 10.97 -17.55
N GLN A 141 8.03 10.66 -16.26
CA GLN A 141 7.05 9.93 -15.47
C GLN A 141 5.75 10.72 -15.29
N LEU A 142 5.84 12.03 -15.00
CA LEU A 142 4.70 12.92 -14.84
C LEU A 142 3.83 12.99 -16.10
N ILE A 143 4.44 13.21 -17.27
CA ILE A 143 3.72 13.25 -18.55
C ILE A 143 3.04 11.91 -18.84
N LYS A 144 3.75 10.78 -18.65
CA LYS A 144 3.17 9.43 -18.82
C LYS A 144 1.98 9.17 -17.89
N THR A 145 2.01 9.70 -16.66
CA THR A 145 0.84 9.61 -15.77
C THR A 145 -0.31 10.48 -16.27
N LEU A 146 -0.05 11.70 -16.75
CA LEU A 146 -1.09 12.59 -17.27
C LEU A 146 -1.76 12.02 -18.54
N ASP A 147 -0.99 11.41 -19.44
CA ASP A 147 -1.49 10.62 -20.58
C ASP A 147 -2.36 9.45 -20.10
N TRP A 148 -1.90 8.70 -19.08
CA TRP A 148 -2.64 7.58 -18.52
C TRP A 148 -3.95 8.02 -17.87
N ARG A 149 -3.95 9.03 -16.98
CA ARG A 149 -5.16 9.53 -16.31
C ARG A 149 -6.19 10.07 -17.31
N LYS A 150 -5.73 10.78 -18.34
CA LYS A 150 -6.56 11.24 -19.47
C LYS A 150 -7.21 10.10 -20.27
N LYS A 151 -6.64 8.89 -20.23
CA LYS A 151 -7.19 7.69 -20.88
C LYS A 151 -8.05 6.82 -19.94
N SER A 152 -7.68 6.68 -18.68
CA SER A 152 -8.30 5.74 -17.73
C SER A 152 -9.38 6.38 -16.84
N ASP A 153 -9.41 7.71 -16.75
CA ASP A 153 -10.25 8.52 -15.85
C ASP A 153 -10.44 7.92 -14.44
N PRO A 154 -9.39 7.94 -13.58
CA PRO A 154 -9.45 7.34 -12.26
C PRO A 154 -10.53 7.96 -11.34
N LEU A 155 -10.92 9.22 -11.59
CA LEU A 155 -11.95 9.93 -10.83
C LEU A 155 -13.37 9.46 -11.19
N GLU A 156 -13.60 8.97 -12.41
CA GLU A 156 -14.81 8.21 -12.75
C GLU A 156 -14.71 6.74 -12.34
N LEU A 157 -13.51 6.12 -12.37
CA LEU A 157 -13.36 4.73 -11.90
C LEU A 157 -13.75 4.54 -10.43
N VAL A 158 -13.53 5.52 -9.55
CA VAL A 158 -13.98 5.48 -8.15
C VAL A 158 -15.48 5.74 -7.97
N ARG A 159 -16.16 6.36 -8.95
CA ARG A 159 -17.62 6.58 -8.98
C ARG A 159 -18.38 5.40 -9.61
N ARG A 160 -17.71 4.62 -10.46
CA ARG A 160 -18.27 3.44 -11.15
C ARG A 160 -18.69 2.33 -10.19
N MET A 161 -19.77 1.63 -10.54
CA MET A 161 -20.19 0.40 -9.86
C MET A 161 -19.46 -0.84 -10.42
N TYR A 162 -19.06 -1.75 -9.53
CA TYR A 162 -18.37 -3.01 -9.83
C TYR A 162 -19.21 -4.22 -9.36
N SER A 163 -19.09 -5.39 -9.99
CA SER A 163 -19.92 -6.53 -9.61
C SER A 163 -19.52 -7.11 -8.24
N LYS A 164 -20.52 -7.26 -7.35
CA LYS A 164 -20.39 -7.80 -5.99
C LYS A 164 -20.04 -9.29 -5.96
N SER A 165 -20.30 -10.01 -7.05
CA SER A 165 -19.84 -11.40 -7.24
C SER A 165 -18.31 -11.47 -7.30
N LYS A 166 -17.73 -10.68 -8.22
CA LYS A 166 -16.28 -10.60 -8.50
C LYS A 166 -15.45 -9.99 -7.37
N PHE A 167 -15.96 -8.95 -6.72
CA PHE A 167 -15.14 -8.07 -5.85
C PHE A 167 -15.66 -7.88 -4.41
N GLY A 168 -16.84 -8.41 -4.07
CA GLY A 168 -17.51 -8.16 -2.79
C GLY A 168 -16.69 -8.61 -1.58
N GLY A 169 -16.24 -7.64 -0.78
CA GLY A 169 -15.41 -7.87 0.40
C GLY A 169 -13.93 -8.18 0.13
N LEU A 170 -13.42 -7.92 -1.09
CA LEU A 170 -12.00 -8.10 -1.43
C LEU A 170 -11.15 -6.83 -1.29
N GLY A 171 -11.76 -5.67 -1.07
CA GLY A 171 -11.09 -4.37 -1.06
C GLY A 171 -11.77 -3.37 -0.12
N PHE A 172 -11.04 -2.88 0.87
CA PHE A 172 -11.53 -1.87 1.81
C PHE A 172 -10.53 -0.73 2.01
N VAL A 173 -11.02 0.42 2.44
CA VAL A 173 -10.24 1.55 2.94
C VAL A 173 -10.70 1.85 4.37
N THR A 174 -9.78 1.93 5.33
CA THR A 174 -10.07 2.45 6.68
C THR A 174 -9.19 3.66 7.00
N THR A 175 -9.78 4.62 7.69
CA THR A 175 -9.15 5.89 8.06
C THR A 175 -9.18 6.02 9.57
N TYR A 176 -8.01 6.18 10.18
CA TYR A 176 -7.86 6.39 11.61
C TYR A 176 -7.36 7.81 11.86
N VAL A 177 -7.88 8.45 12.91
CA VAL A 177 -7.50 9.80 13.33
C VAL A 177 -7.19 9.86 14.83
N ILE A 178 -6.46 10.90 15.23
CA ILE A 178 -6.40 11.35 16.63
C ILE A 178 -7.78 11.89 17.05
N ASP A 179 -8.20 11.58 18.27
CA ASP A 179 -9.41 12.05 18.98
C ASP A 179 -10.76 12.04 18.23
N GLY A 180 -10.86 11.34 17.10
CA GLY A 180 -12.12 11.09 16.38
C GLY A 180 -12.67 12.29 15.60
N LYS A 181 -11.85 13.30 15.30
CA LYS A 181 -12.25 14.52 14.60
C LYS A 181 -11.68 14.57 13.17
N GLU A 182 -12.21 15.48 12.36
CA GLU A 182 -11.44 15.97 11.22
C GLU A 182 -10.17 16.67 11.74
N VAL A 183 -9.06 16.36 11.09
CA VAL A 183 -7.72 16.85 11.40
C VAL A 183 -7.13 17.47 10.15
N ASP A 184 -6.70 18.73 10.27
CA ASP A 184 -6.01 19.50 9.22
C ASP A 184 -4.56 19.04 9.02
N GLU A 185 -3.98 18.46 10.07
CA GLU A 185 -2.61 17.96 10.09
C GLU A 185 -2.55 16.51 9.56
N PRO A 186 -1.81 16.22 8.47
CA PRO A 186 -1.77 14.88 7.86
C PRO A 186 -1.10 13.83 8.77
N GLU A 187 -0.25 14.24 9.70
CA GLU A 187 0.40 13.37 10.69
C GLU A 187 -0.57 12.75 11.71
N GLU A 188 -1.75 13.35 11.87
CA GLU A 188 -2.77 12.91 12.82
C GLU A 188 -3.78 11.93 12.20
N ARG A 189 -3.53 11.53 10.93
CA ARG A 189 -4.37 10.64 10.12
C ARG A 189 -3.54 9.47 9.56
N GLU A 190 -4.08 8.26 9.62
CA GLU A 190 -3.45 7.07 9.04
C GLU A 190 -4.49 6.31 8.19
N ILE A 191 -4.17 6.12 6.91
CA ILE A 191 -5.07 5.51 5.92
C ILE A 191 -4.53 4.12 5.57
N PHE A 192 -5.40 3.12 5.59
CA PHE A 192 -5.09 1.74 5.25
C PHE A 192 -5.93 1.30 4.05
N THR A 193 -5.29 0.76 3.02
CA THR A 193 -5.97 -0.07 2.01
C THR A 193 -5.81 -1.54 2.35
N TRP A 194 -6.89 -2.30 2.26
CA TRP A 194 -6.94 -3.72 2.58
C TRP A 194 -7.32 -4.51 1.32
N ASN A 195 -6.54 -5.54 0.97
CA ASN A 195 -6.80 -6.42 -0.15
C ASN A 195 -6.90 -7.87 0.32
N ILE A 196 -8.13 -8.37 0.40
CA ILE A 196 -8.46 -9.65 1.02
C ILE A 196 -8.48 -10.74 -0.04
N TYR A 197 -7.31 -11.02 -0.64
CA TYR A 197 -7.18 -12.04 -1.68
C TYR A 197 -7.55 -13.44 -1.20
N GLY A 198 -7.37 -13.72 0.10
CA GLY A 198 -7.90 -14.92 0.77
C GLY A 198 -9.43 -15.08 0.72
N GLY A 199 -10.18 -14.02 0.37
CA GLY A 199 -11.63 -14.04 0.19
C GLY A 199 -12.11 -14.33 -1.25
N VAL A 200 -11.20 -14.52 -2.22
CA VAL A 200 -11.56 -14.77 -3.62
C VAL A 200 -12.32 -16.09 -3.75
N LYS A 201 -13.55 -16.02 -4.25
CA LYS A 201 -14.43 -17.20 -4.45
C LYS A 201 -14.16 -17.93 -5.77
N SER A 202 -13.86 -17.16 -6.82
CA SER A 202 -13.67 -17.66 -8.19
C SER A 202 -12.55 -16.87 -8.84
N ILE A 203 -11.44 -17.55 -9.15
CA ILE A 203 -10.24 -16.90 -9.69
C ILE A 203 -10.52 -16.35 -11.10
N ASP A 204 -11.30 -17.06 -11.90
CA ASP A 204 -11.57 -16.68 -13.28
C ASP A 204 -12.58 -15.52 -13.37
N GLU A 205 -13.53 -15.42 -12.42
CA GLU A 205 -14.42 -14.25 -12.32
C GLU A 205 -13.69 -12.99 -11.84
N THR A 206 -12.84 -13.10 -10.81
CA THR A 206 -12.12 -11.95 -10.22
C THR A 206 -10.93 -11.49 -11.08
N PHE A 207 -10.23 -12.40 -11.77
CA PHE A 207 -8.97 -12.10 -12.48
C PHE A 207 -8.95 -12.46 -13.99
N GLY A 208 -9.96 -13.16 -14.51
CA GLY A 208 -10.06 -13.46 -15.95
C GLY A 208 -10.22 -12.19 -16.81
N ASP A 209 -11.00 -11.25 -16.28
CA ASP A 209 -11.16 -9.88 -16.78
C ASP A 209 -10.08 -8.97 -16.17
N LEU A 210 -8.93 -8.90 -16.84
CA LEU A 210 -7.77 -8.13 -16.36
C LEU A 210 -8.06 -6.62 -16.29
N GLU A 211 -8.79 -6.06 -17.26
CA GLU A 211 -9.10 -4.64 -17.30
C GLU A 211 -10.10 -4.26 -16.20
N GLY A 212 -11.17 -5.04 -16.02
CA GLY A 212 -12.12 -4.87 -14.92
C GLY A 212 -11.45 -4.98 -13.54
N PHE A 213 -10.53 -5.93 -13.37
CA PHE A 213 -9.74 -6.05 -12.14
C PHE A 213 -8.86 -4.83 -11.89
N ILE A 214 -8.10 -4.36 -12.89
CA ILE A 214 -7.20 -3.20 -12.74
C ILE A 214 -8.01 -1.92 -12.47
N ASN A 215 -9.14 -1.72 -13.15
CA ASN A 215 -10.02 -0.59 -12.91
C ASN A 215 -10.56 -0.59 -11.46
N TRP A 216 -10.98 -1.75 -10.94
CA TRP A 216 -11.36 -1.90 -9.53
C TRP A 216 -10.20 -1.64 -8.56
N ARG A 217 -8.98 -2.10 -8.88
CA ARG A 217 -7.79 -1.84 -8.06
C ARG A 217 -7.42 -0.35 -8.01
N VAL A 218 -7.58 0.35 -9.13
CA VAL A 218 -7.40 1.81 -9.24
C VAL A 218 -8.49 2.54 -8.44
N ALA A 219 -9.76 2.15 -8.56
CA ALA A 219 -10.86 2.72 -7.79
C ALA A 219 -10.63 2.64 -6.27
N LEU A 220 -10.11 1.50 -5.77
CA LEU A 220 -9.74 1.34 -4.37
C LEU A 220 -8.57 2.25 -3.94
N MET A 221 -7.62 2.52 -4.85
CA MET A 221 -6.49 3.42 -4.59
C MET A 221 -6.93 4.89 -4.57
N GLU A 222 -7.71 5.34 -5.56
CA GLU A 222 -8.27 6.71 -5.59
C GLU A 222 -9.20 6.98 -4.40
N LEU A 223 -10.01 6.01 -3.98
CA LEU A 223 -10.82 6.10 -2.76
C LEU A 223 -9.94 6.38 -1.52
N ALA A 224 -8.79 5.71 -1.41
CA ALA A 224 -7.85 5.96 -0.31
C ALA A 224 -7.08 7.28 -0.43
N LEU A 225 -6.94 7.82 -1.64
CA LEU A 225 -6.33 9.14 -1.87
C LEU A 225 -7.30 10.29 -1.55
N GLN A 226 -8.61 10.07 -1.69
CA GLN A 226 -9.63 10.96 -1.15
C GLN A 226 -9.56 11.03 0.38
N GLU A 227 -9.42 9.89 1.08
CA GLU A 227 -9.21 9.85 2.54
C GLU A 227 -7.89 10.51 2.98
N LEU A 228 -6.84 10.41 2.16
CA LEU A 228 -5.52 11.03 2.38
C LEU A 228 -5.55 12.56 2.22
N ASN A 229 -6.53 13.09 1.48
CA ASN A 229 -6.83 14.53 1.35
C ASN A 229 -5.62 15.41 0.98
N ILE A 230 -4.85 15.05 -0.05
CA ILE A 230 -3.76 15.91 -0.56
C ILE A 230 -4.30 17.28 -1.04
N CYS A 231 -5.56 17.33 -1.50
CA CYS A 231 -6.23 18.56 -1.92
C CYS A 231 -6.39 19.59 -0.78
N GLY A 232 -6.53 19.13 0.47
CA GLY A 232 -6.63 19.99 1.66
C GLY A 232 -5.27 20.33 2.29
N ALA A 233 -4.15 20.07 1.62
CA ALA A 233 -2.83 20.19 2.23
C ALA A 233 -2.40 21.62 2.56
N ILE A 234 -2.10 21.86 3.84
CA ILE A 234 -1.66 23.16 4.39
C ILE A 234 -0.13 23.31 4.50
N LYS A 235 0.65 22.26 4.26
CA LYS A 235 2.12 22.26 4.36
C LYS A 235 2.78 21.49 3.20
N PRO A 236 3.93 21.95 2.67
CA PRO A 236 4.70 21.21 1.67
C PRO A 236 5.41 19.99 2.27
N ILE A 237 5.99 19.18 1.39
CA ILE A 237 6.87 18.04 1.71
C ILE A 237 8.29 18.29 1.21
N THR A 238 9.26 17.51 1.70
CA THR A 238 10.65 17.49 1.21
C THR A 238 11.00 16.10 0.65
N ALA A 239 12.28 15.81 0.40
CA ALA A 239 12.73 14.45 0.08
C ALA A 239 12.78 13.53 1.32
N GLU A 240 12.94 14.13 2.50
CA GLU A 240 13.10 13.47 3.80
C GLU A 240 11.78 13.40 4.59
N TYR A 241 10.90 14.39 4.41
CA TYR A 241 9.65 14.52 5.16
C TYR A 241 8.42 14.55 4.26
N ASP A 242 7.58 13.52 4.36
CA ASP A 242 6.35 13.38 3.57
C ASP A 242 5.31 12.56 4.36
N PRO A 243 4.32 13.22 4.99
CA PRO A 243 3.26 12.56 5.75
C PRO A 243 2.12 12.03 4.85
N TYR A 244 2.04 12.46 3.58
CA TYR A 244 0.97 12.11 2.65
C TYR A 244 1.21 10.72 2.04
N LYS A 245 1.24 9.69 2.88
CA LYS A 245 1.50 8.29 2.51
C LYS A 245 0.56 7.34 3.26
N LEU A 246 0.12 6.27 2.58
CA LEU A 246 -0.83 5.30 3.11
C LEU A 246 -0.21 3.90 3.31
N PHE A 247 -0.83 3.13 4.21
CA PHE A 247 -0.51 1.72 4.44
C PHE A 247 -1.26 0.81 3.46
N GLN A 248 -0.65 -0.31 3.09
CA GLN A 248 -1.29 -1.35 2.29
C GLN A 248 -1.20 -2.71 2.99
N VAL A 249 -2.33 -3.37 3.22
CA VAL A 249 -2.42 -4.71 3.81
C VAL A 249 -2.96 -5.66 2.77
N HIS A 250 -2.18 -6.68 2.40
CA HIS A 250 -2.64 -7.78 1.57
C HIS A 250 -2.82 -9.03 2.45
N ASP A 251 -4.04 -9.58 2.52
CA ASP A 251 -4.34 -10.82 3.25
C ASP A 251 -4.44 -12.01 2.29
N TYR A 252 -3.61 -13.04 2.53
CA TYR A 252 -3.55 -14.27 1.76
C TYR A 252 -4.03 -15.53 2.51
N LYS A 253 -4.81 -15.35 3.59
CA LYS A 253 -5.41 -16.45 4.35
C LYS A 253 -6.08 -17.47 3.41
N SER A 254 -5.80 -18.76 3.61
CA SER A 254 -6.31 -19.86 2.78
C SER A 254 -5.85 -19.93 1.32
N ILE A 255 -4.95 -19.06 0.83
CA ILE A 255 -4.41 -19.16 -0.54
C ILE A 255 -3.43 -20.34 -0.65
N SER A 256 -3.63 -21.17 -1.68
CA SER A 256 -2.67 -22.22 -2.06
C SER A 256 -1.58 -21.66 -2.97
N PHE A 257 -0.40 -21.44 -2.40
CA PHE A 257 0.77 -20.90 -3.11
C PHE A 257 1.47 -21.92 -4.03
N LEU A 258 1.06 -23.19 -4.00
CA LEU A 258 1.66 -24.28 -4.79
C LEU A 258 1.44 -24.12 -6.30
N ARG A 259 0.41 -23.38 -6.73
CA ARG A 259 0.12 -23.06 -8.14
C ARG A 259 -0.54 -21.69 -8.26
N SER A 260 0.23 -20.61 -8.45
CA SER A 260 -0.33 -19.29 -8.81
C SER A 260 -0.85 -19.32 -10.26
N PRO A 261 -2.16 -19.15 -10.53
CA PRO A 261 -2.71 -19.25 -11.89
C PRO A 261 -2.24 -18.10 -12.79
N PRO A 262 -2.25 -18.26 -14.14
CA PRO A 262 -1.80 -17.24 -15.08
C PRO A 262 -2.51 -15.88 -14.89
N HIS A 263 -3.83 -15.89 -14.73
CA HIS A 263 -4.63 -14.69 -14.49
C HIS A 263 -4.18 -13.89 -13.26
N VAL A 264 -3.90 -14.57 -12.14
CA VAL A 264 -3.38 -13.94 -10.91
C VAL A 264 -1.99 -13.34 -11.12
N LYS A 265 -1.13 -13.99 -11.90
CA LYS A 265 0.19 -13.44 -12.25
C LYS A 265 0.08 -12.19 -13.11
N SER A 266 -0.75 -12.21 -14.16
CA SER A 266 -0.99 -11.04 -15.03
C SER A 266 -1.61 -9.88 -14.25
N ALA A 267 -2.63 -10.15 -13.43
CA ALA A 267 -3.27 -9.15 -12.57
C ALA A 267 -2.28 -8.52 -11.57
N SER A 268 -1.42 -9.32 -10.94
CA SER A 268 -0.38 -8.82 -10.05
C SER A 268 0.66 -7.97 -10.79
N ALA A 269 1.15 -8.43 -11.95
CA ALA A 269 2.16 -7.73 -12.73
C ALA A 269 1.64 -6.38 -13.26
N GLU A 270 0.43 -6.35 -13.80
CA GLU A 270 -0.17 -5.11 -14.31
C GLU A 270 -0.52 -4.15 -13.16
N THR A 271 -0.97 -4.64 -12.00
CA THR A 271 -1.16 -3.78 -10.81
C THR A 271 0.15 -3.11 -10.38
N ILE A 272 1.26 -3.86 -10.35
CA ILE A 272 2.58 -3.34 -9.99
C ILE A 272 3.03 -2.28 -11.02
N LYS A 273 2.87 -2.55 -12.32
CA LYS A 273 3.17 -1.63 -13.41
C LYS A 273 2.35 -0.33 -13.33
N VAL A 274 1.04 -0.42 -13.16
CA VAL A 274 0.15 0.76 -13.05
C VAL A 274 0.46 1.57 -11.78
N PHE A 275 0.72 0.92 -10.64
CA PHE A 275 1.00 1.63 -9.39
C PHE A 275 2.41 2.24 -9.36
N ALA A 276 3.44 1.57 -9.90
CA ALA A 276 4.78 2.13 -9.99
C ALA A 276 4.85 3.35 -10.92
N GLN A 277 4.14 3.31 -12.06
CA GLN A 277 4.09 4.42 -13.01
C GLN A 277 3.28 5.62 -12.46
N ASN A 278 2.04 5.39 -12.01
CA ASN A 278 1.04 6.46 -11.82
C ASN A 278 0.83 6.88 -10.35
N TYR A 279 1.40 6.14 -9.39
CA TYR A 279 1.23 6.40 -7.95
C TYR A 279 2.58 6.46 -7.17
N PRO A 280 3.61 7.16 -7.66
CA PRO A 280 4.89 7.32 -6.96
C PRO A 280 4.75 7.93 -5.56
N GLU A 281 5.60 7.47 -4.64
CA GLU A 281 5.74 7.99 -3.27
C GLU A 281 4.44 8.17 -2.45
N LEU A 282 3.44 7.32 -2.70
CA LEU A 282 2.22 7.21 -1.90
C LEU A 282 2.24 6.04 -0.90
N LEU A 283 3.18 5.10 -1.01
CA LEU A 283 3.32 3.96 -0.10
C LEU A 283 4.15 4.32 1.15
N LYS A 284 3.54 4.15 2.32
CA LYS A 284 4.20 4.19 3.64
C LYS A 284 4.89 2.86 3.92
N GLU A 285 4.13 1.85 4.31
CA GLU A 285 4.56 0.47 4.51
C GLU A 285 3.51 -0.52 3.96
N LYS A 286 3.94 -1.75 3.70
CA LYS A 286 3.13 -2.81 3.08
C LYS A 286 3.24 -4.13 3.83
N PHE A 287 2.12 -4.58 4.36
CA PHE A 287 2.00 -5.81 5.15
C PHE A 287 1.41 -6.94 4.31
N PHE A 288 2.04 -8.11 4.36
CA PHE A 288 1.61 -9.31 3.66
C PHE A 288 1.25 -10.35 4.72
N VAL A 289 -0.02 -10.39 5.10
CA VAL A 289 -0.51 -11.14 6.27
C VAL A 289 -1.06 -12.51 5.87
N ASN A 290 -0.98 -13.44 6.83
CA ASN A 290 -1.35 -14.85 6.68
C ASN A 290 -0.58 -15.58 5.56
N VAL A 291 0.65 -15.14 5.25
CA VAL A 291 1.53 -15.80 4.27
C VAL A 291 2.29 -16.98 4.90
N PRO A 292 2.47 -18.12 4.20
CA PRO A 292 3.21 -19.26 4.72
C PRO A 292 4.62 -18.89 5.19
N ALA A 293 5.07 -19.45 6.32
CA ALA A 293 6.40 -19.20 6.92
C ALA A 293 7.58 -19.79 6.11
N ILE A 294 7.40 -19.99 4.81
CA ILE A 294 8.38 -20.59 3.90
C ILE A 294 9.25 -19.47 3.35
N MET A 295 10.44 -19.29 3.94
CA MET A 295 11.40 -18.22 3.62
C MET A 295 11.63 -18.02 2.11
N GLY A 296 11.66 -19.10 1.32
CA GLY A 296 11.84 -19.02 -0.13
C GLY A 296 10.72 -18.29 -0.89
N PHE A 297 9.47 -18.37 -0.41
CA PHE A 297 8.36 -17.64 -1.03
C PHE A 297 8.46 -16.13 -0.77
N VAL A 298 8.70 -15.76 0.49
CA VAL A 298 8.92 -14.38 0.93
C VAL A 298 10.07 -13.75 0.14
N TYR A 299 11.21 -14.44 0.06
CA TYR A 299 12.40 -13.95 -0.63
C TYR A 299 12.19 -13.85 -2.16
N GLY A 300 11.44 -14.77 -2.76
CA GLY A 300 11.08 -14.73 -4.18
C GLY A 300 10.14 -13.57 -4.52
N PHE A 301 9.16 -13.29 -3.66
CA PHE A 301 8.27 -12.14 -3.81
C PHE A 301 9.02 -10.80 -3.71
N MET A 302 9.94 -10.68 -2.74
CA MET A 302 10.78 -9.48 -2.58
C MET A 302 11.75 -9.26 -3.74
N LYS A 303 12.34 -10.33 -4.30
CA LYS A 303 13.34 -10.21 -5.40
C LYS A 303 12.77 -9.84 -6.76
N LEU A 304 11.51 -10.18 -7.06
CA LEU A 304 10.99 -10.14 -8.43
C LEU A 304 10.41 -8.78 -8.85
N PHE A 305 10.10 -7.88 -7.91
CA PHE A 305 9.23 -6.72 -8.18
C PHE A 305 9.62 -5.40 -7.49
N VAL A 306 10.77 -5.33 -6.80
CA VAL A 306 10.98 -4.29 -5.76
C VAL A 306 12.38 -3.67 -5.82
N ALA A 307 12.46 -2.35 -6.03
CA ALA A 307 13.70 -1.59 -5.89
C ALA A 307 14.17 -1.57 -4.41
N PRO A 308 15.49 -1.50 -4.12
CA PRO A 308 16.01 -1.68 -2.75
C PRO A 308 15.40 -0.76 -1.67
N LYS A 309 15.02 0.47 -2.04
CA LYS A 309 14.32 1.42 -1.14
C LYS A 309 12.96 0.90 -0.65
N THR A 310 12.25 0.17 -1.51
CA THR A 310 10.89 -0.33 -1.21
C THR A 310 10.89 -1.70 -0.54
N ILE A 311 11.99 -2.48 -0.63
CA ILE A 311 12.12 -3.76 0.10
C ILE A 311 12.03 -3.55 1.61
N LYS A 312 12.56 -2.44 2.13
CA LYS A 312 12.48 -2.07 3.56
C LYS A 312 11.05 -1.78 4.04
N LYS A 313 10.13 -1.47 3.13
CA LYS A 313 8.71 -1.18 3.41
C LYS A 313 7.83 -2.43 3.41
N PHE A 314 8.39 -3.64 3.26
CA PHE A 314 7.63 -4.89 3.03
C PHE A 314 7.71 -5.84 4.23
N HIS A 315 6.57 -6.11 4.87
CA HIS A 315 6.46 -6.79 6.17
C HIS A 315 5.67 -8.11 6.00
N PRO A 316 6.34 -9.24 5.75
CA PRO A 316 5.70 -10.55 5.62
C PRO A 316 5.38 -11.16 6.98
N MET A 317 4.10 -11.50 7.22
CA MET A 317 3.62 -11.98 8.52
C MET A 317 2.80 -13.27 8.37
N SER A 318 3.23 -14.35 9.03
CA SER A 318 2.52 -15.64 8.95
C SER A 318 1.27 -15.76 9.82
N ASN A 319 0.99 -14.76 10.66
CA ASN A 319 -0.26 -14.63 11.40
C ASN A 319 -0.71 -13.17 11.36
N GLY A 320 -1.85 -12.88 10.72
CA GLY A 320 -2.41 -11.54 10.63
C GLY A 320 -2.76 -10.93 11.98
N ALA A 321 -3.05 -11.73 13.01
CA ALA A 321 -3.32 -11.27 14.38
C ALA A 321 -2.09 -10.67 15.10
N ASN A 322 -0.93 -10.59 14.44
CA ASN A 322 0.21 -9.81 14.91
C ASN A 322 0.24 -8.38 14.35
N LEU A 323 -0.51 -8.05 13.28
CA LEU A 323 -0.40 -6.77 12.58
C LEU A 323 -0.65 -5.56 13.50
N ALA A 324 -1.60 -5.64 14.43
CA ALA A 324 -1.85 -4.61 15.43
C ALA A 324 -0.62 -4.25 16.30
N LYS A 325 0.36 -5.14 16.45
CA LYS A 325 1.55 -4.93 17.28
C LYS A 325 2.58 -4.01 16.61
N GLU A 326 2.64 -4.02 15.28
CA GLU A 326 3.51 -3.14 14.49
C GLU A 326 3.15 -1.66 14.72
N PHE A 327 1.90 -1.38 15.10
CA PHE A 327 1.37 -0.03 15.37
C PHE A 327 1.36 0.35 16.86
N ALA A 328 2.15 -0.32 17.70
CA ALA A 328 2.28 0.01 19.12
C ALA A 328 2.92 1.41 19.35
N GLU A 329 3.86 1.80 18.49
CA GLU A 329 4.60 3.08 18.56
C GLU A 329 4.01 4.15 17.59
N SER A 330 2.80 3.92 17.08
CA SER A 330 2.08 4.83 16.19
C SER A 330 1.83 6.21 16.84
N ARG A 331 2.01 7.29 16.06
CA ARG A 331 1.61 8.67 16.44
C ARG A 331 0.13 8.74 16.81
N ILE A 332 -0.73 8.04 16.08
CA ILE A 332 -2.11 7.81 16.51
C ILE A 332 -2.08 6.81 17.67
N LYS A 333 -2.26 7.33 18.88
CA LYS A 333 -2.32 6.55 20.12
C LYS A 333 -3.35 5.42 20.00
N GLY A 334 -2.91 4.19 20.28
CA GLY A 334 -3.74 2.99 20.25
C GLY A 334 -4.17 2.54 18.86
N LEU A 335 -3.49 2.95 17.77
CA LEU A 335 -3.84 2.56 16.40
C LEU A 335 -3.96 1.03 16.24
N GLY A 336 -3.05 0.25 16.82
CA GLY A 336 -3.14 -1.20 16.86
C GLY A 336 -4.46 -1.73 17.44
N GLU A 337 -4.97 -1.10 18.51
CA GLU A 337 -6.27 -1.47 19.08
C GLU A 337 -7.46 -1.01 18.23
N LYS A 338 -7.31 0.04 17.41
CA LYS A 338 -8.32 0.51 16.47
C LYS A 338 -8.44 -0.37 15.21
N LEU A 339 -7.44 -1.22 14.92
CA LEU A 339 -7.51 -2.17 13.80
C LEU A 339 -8.60 -3.24 14.00
N PRO A 340 -9.10 -3.89 12.93
CA PRO A 340 -10.09 -4.96 13.05
C PRO A 340 -9.57 -6.16 13.86
N VAL A 341 -10.49 -6.89 14.49
CA VAL A 341 -10.20 -8.08 15.33
C VAL A 341 -9.42 -9.17 14.58
N GLU A 342 -9.63 -9.33 13.28
CA GLU A 342 -8.91 -10.31 12.44
C GLU A 342 -7.40 -10.04 12.35
N TYR A 343 -6.99 -8.81 12.64
CA TYR A 343 -5.61 -8.33 12.60
C TYR A 343 -5.00 -8.05 13.99
N GLY A 344 -5.67 -8.54 15.03
CA GLY A 344 -5.21 -8.47 16.43
C GLY A 344 -5.61 -7.20 17.17
N GLY A 345 -6.43 -6.34 16.56
CA GLY A 345 -7.01 -5.17 17.21
C GLY A 345 -8.32 -5.46 17.93
N LYS A 346 -9.08 -4.40 18.23
CA LYS A 346 -10.38 -4.42 18.94
C LYS A 346 -11.47 -3.67 18.16
N GLY A 347 -11.15 -3.14 16.98
CA GLY A 347 -12.11 -2.50 16.07
C GLY A 347 -13.05 -3.51 15.41
N GLY A 348 -14.16 -3.01 14.86
CA GLY A 348 -15.14 -3.83 14.15
C GLY A 348 -14.57 -4.49 12.88
N GLU A 349 -15.26 -5.53 12.39
CA GLU A 349 -14.93 -6.22 11.13
C GLU A 349 -14.77 -5.22 9.97
N LEU A 350 -13.88 -5.50 9.03
CA LEU A 350 -13.63 -4.63 7.86
C LEU A 350 -14.90 -4.24 7.08
N LYS A 351 -15.90 -5.14 7.02
CA LYS A 351 -17.19 -4.88 6.35
C LYS A 351 -18.07 -3.85 7.05
N ALA A 352 -17.82 -3.58 8.32
CA ALA A 352 -18.59 -2.63 9.14
C ALA A 352 -17.88 -1.28 9.32
N VAL A 353 -16.54 -1.26 9.22
CA VAL A 353 -15.72 -0.04 9.44
C VAL A 353 -15.00 0.48 8.20
N GLY A 354 -14.92 -0.32 7.14
CA GLY A 354 -14.21 0.01 5.90
C GLY A 354 -15.13 0.50 4.78
N LYS A 355 -14.65 1.49 4.02
CA LYS A 355 -15.25 1.96 2.76
C LYS A 355 -14.82 1.01 1.63
N GLU A 356 -15.74 0.56 0.79
CA GLU A 356 -15.43 -0.22 -0.44
C GLU A 356 -15.83 0.57 -1.70
N PRO A 357 -15.18 0.38 -2.86
CA PRO A 357 -15.67 0.92 -4.14
C PRO A 357 -17.08 0.43 -4.42
N PHE A 358 -17.94 1.26 -5.03
CA PHE A 358 -19.37 0.97 -5.17
C PHE A 358 -19.63 -0.40 -5.83
N LEU A 359 -20.49 -1.21 -5.22
CA LEU A 359 -20.82 -2.56 -5.71
C LEU A 359 -22.28 -2.69 -6.16
N THR A 360 -22.51 -3.29 -7.33
CA THR A 360 -23.82 -3.74 -7.82
C THR A 360 -24.01 -5.24 -7.62
N SER A 361 -25.25 -5.70 -7.46
CA SER A 361 -25.60 -7.13 -7.45
C SER A 361 -25.70 -7.77 -8.85
N GLU A 362 -25.55 -6.97 -9.90
CA GLU A 362 -25.51 -7.37 -11.31
C GLU A 362 -24.17 -8.01 -11.71
#